data_AF-A0A6B3NZK5-F1
#
_entry.id   AF-A0A6B3NZK5-F1
#
_cell.length_a   1.000
_cell.length_b   1.000
_cell.length_c   1.000
_cell.angle_alpha   90.00
_cell.angle_beta   90.00
_cell.angle_gamma   90.00
#
_symmetry.space_group_name_H-M   'P 1'
#
loop_
_entity.id
_entity.type
_entity.pdbx_description
1 polymer ?
#
loop_
_entity_poly.entity_id
_entity_poly.type
_entity_poly.pdbx_seq_one_letter_code
_entity_poly.pdbx_strand_id
1 'polypeptide(L)'
;MTTDKESPTFTNGDVTVMADPFEARVLAHTTHQLITESHQMPYENLKKLHDAEIICIDAATTPARLKVVVKTTENITLELLFEQCSHYRVTDFTPHNIISRAIIFDGNSVSEQAIRETMKWLTSLSDAASFLTNSKLDELTASLLNGNIKLIYLEPSQGAELAILCKDFQISHLSSA
;
A
#
# COMPACT_ATOMS: atom_id res chain seq x y z
N MET A 1 62.20 -18.46 4.10
CA MET A 1 61.96 -18.43 5.56
C MET A 1 61.28 -17.10 5.85
N THR A 2 59.95 -17.05 5.68
CA THR A 2 58.90 -17.25 6.73
C THR A 2 58.87 -16.07 7.71
N THR A 3 57.96 -15.11 7.48
CA THR A 3 56.73 -14.79 8.30
C THR A 3 57.11 -13.92 9.53
N ASP A 4 56.43 -12.84 9.91
CA ASP A 4 54.99 -12.64 10.07
C ASP A 4 54.60 -11.16 9.88
N LYS A 5 53.50 -10.92 9.14
CA LYS A 5 52.72 -9.67 9.23
C LYS A 5 51.43 -10.03 9.95
N GLU A 6 51.25 -9.52 11.16
CA GLU A 6 49.98 -9.62 11.89
C GLU A 6 48.88 -8.93 11.09
N SER A 7 47.81 -9.68 10.85
CA SER A 7 46.58 -9.21 10.21
C SER A 7 45.63 -8.67 11.28
N PRO A 8 44.87 -7.59 11.02
CA PRO A 8 43.84 -7.15 11.95
C PRO A 8 42.67 -8.14 11.94
N THR A 9 42.34 -8.62 13.14
CA THR A 9 41.23 -9.50 13.44
C THR A 9 39.91 -8.77 13.19
N PHE A 10 39.13 -9.23 12.22
CA PHE A 10 37.73 -8.84 12.07
C PHE A 10 36.92 -9.55 13.15
N THR A 11 36.45 -8.81 14.14
CA THR A 11 35.34 -9.26 14.98
C THR A 11 34.07 -9.09 14.15
N ASN A 12 33.46 -10.23 13.76
CA ASN A 12 32.07 -10.27 13.31
C ASN A 12 31.20 -9.85 14.50
N GLY A 13 31.04 -8.54 14.69
CA GLY A 13 29.91 -8.01 15.43
C GLY A 13 28.66 -8.42 14.68
N ASP A 14 27.71 -9.01 15.39
CA ASP A 14 26.36 -9.28 14.92
C ASP A 14 25.79 -8.03 14.25
N VAL A 15 25.90 -7.99 12.92
CA VAL A 15 25.02 -7.17 12.12
C VAL A 15 23.70 -7.90 12.21
N THR A 16 22.87 -7.52 13.18
CA THR A 16 21.43 -7.69 13.05
C THR A 16 21.06 -6.96 11.77
N VAL A 17 21.04 -7.70 10.67
CA VAL A 17 20.40 -7.26 9.44
C VAL A 17 18.97 -6.99 9.90
N MET A 18 18.64 -5.70 10.07
CA MET A 18 17.26 -5.28 10.20
C MET A 18 16.58 -5.90 9.00
N ALA A 19 15.79 -6.94 9.24
CA ALA A 19 14.99 -7.56 8.21
C ALA A 19 14.26 -6.41 7.51
N ASP A 20 14.36 -6.36 6.19
CA ASP A 20 13.63 -5.40 5.39
C ASP A 20 12.17 -5.41 5.86
N PRO A 21 11.58 -4.28 6.27
CA PRO A 21 10.16 -4.21 6.59
C PRO A 21 9.26 -4.77 5.47
N PHE A 22 9.78 -4.87 4.25
CA PHE A 22 9.22 -5.57 3.10
C PHE A 22 8.97 -7.07 3.34
N GLU A 23 9.96 -7.82 3.84
CA GLU A 23 9.86 -9.28 4.05
C GLU A 23 8.86 -9.62 5.16
N ALA A 24 8.83 -8.81 6.22
CA ALA A 24 7.90 -9.00 7.34
C ALA A 24 6.44 -8.80 6.95
N ARG A 25 6.14 -7.89 6.00
CA ARG A 25 4.79 -7.63 5.49
C ARG A 25 4.30 -8.73 4.54
N VAL A 26 5.19 -9.24 3.69
CA VAL A 26 4.89 -10.32 2.75
C VAL A 26 4.56 -11.63 3.49
N LEU A 27 5.25 -11.90 4.62
CA LEU A 27 5.02 -13.11 5.43
C LEU A 27 3.73 -13.09 6.27
N ALA A 28 3.12 -11.92 6.52
CA ALA A 28 1.95 -11.81 7.39
C ALA A 28 0.60 -12.14 6.70
N HIS A 29 0.54 -12.20 5.36
CA HIS A 29 -0.71 -12.39 4.62
C HIS A 29 -0.62 -13.48 3.55
N THR A 30 -0.62 -14.73 4.02
CA THR A 30 -1.15 -15.85 3.25
C THR A 30 -2.34 -16.44 3.99
N THR A 31 -3.54 -16.03 3.64
CA THR A 31 -4.75 -16.82 3.88
C THR A 31 -5.64 -16.71 2.66
N HIS A 32 -5.67 -17.80 1.89
CA HIS A 32 -6.71 -18.07 0.91
C HIS A 32 -8.06 -18.12 1.65
N GLN A 33 -9.02 -17.26 1.31
CA GLN A 33 -10.42 -17.62 1.45
C GLN A 33 -11.34 -16.82 0.53
N LEU A 34 -12.16 -17.60 -0.18
CA LEU A 34 -13.28 -17.21 -1.03
C LEU A 34 -14.31 -16.45 -0.18
N ILE A 35 -14.75 -15.27 -0.62
CA ILE A 35 -15.86 -14.55 0.01
C ILE A 35 -17.13 -14.77 -0.83
N THR A 36 -18.11 -15.37 -0.18
CA THR A 36 -19.48 -15.57 -0.64
C THR A 36 -20.30 -14.28 -0.48
N GLU A 37 -20.95 -13.92 -1.59
CA GLU A 37 -22.06 -12.99 -1.87
C GLU A 37 -22.75 -12.26 -0.69
N SER A 38 -22.74 -10.91 -0.73
CA SER A 38 -23.90 -9.99 -0.51
C SER A 38 -23.55 -8.49 -0.31
N HIS A 39 -22.34 -8.01 -0.66
CA HIS A 39 -22.00 -6.56 -0.78
C HIS A 39 -21.12 -6.29 -2.03
N GLN A 40 -21.59 -6.71 -3.20
CA GLN A 40 -20.94 -6.39 -4.49
C GLN A 40 -21.12 -4.91 -4.78
N MET A 41 -20.04 -4.11 -4.88
CA MET A 41 -19.97 -3.02 -5.88
C MET A 41 -18.56 -2.42 -6.14
N PRO A 42 -17.57 -2.41 -5.22
CA PRO A 42 -16.19 -2.05 -5.61
C PRO A 42 -15.23 -3.24 -5.74
N TYR A 43 -15.45 -4.35 -5.02
CA TYR A 43 -14.47 -5.43 -4.89
C TYR A 43 -14.25 -6.29 -6.15
N GLU A 44 -15.28 -6.53 -6.97
CA GLU A 44 -15.11 -7.29 -8.23
C GLU A 44 -14.23 -6.53 -9.24
N ASN A 45 -14.29 -5.20 -9.24
CA ASN A 45 -13.44 -4.39 -10.11
C ASN A 45 -11.98 -4.34 -9.63
N LEU A 46 -11.69 -4.67 -8.37
CA LEU A 46 -10.30 -4.74 -7.89
C LEU A 46 -9.52 -5.89 -8.54
N LYS A 47 -10.20 -6.99 -8.91
CA LYS A 47 -9.55 -8.09 -9.64
C LYS A 47 -9.00 -7.64 -10.98
N LYS A 48 -9.62 -6.63 -11.61
CA LYS A 48 -9.16 -6.04 -12.87
C LYS A 48 -7.89 -5.17 -12.71
N LEU A 49 -7.45 -4.92 -11.48
CA LEU A 49 -6.22 -4.18 -11.20
C LEU A 49 -4.98 -5.06 -11.24
N HIS A 50 -5.12 -6.40 -11.17
CA HIS A 50 -3.98 -7.29 -11.35
C HIS A 50 -3.36 -7.07 -12.74
N ASP A 51 -2.06 -6.85 -12.80
CA ASP A 51 -1.29 -6.47 -14.00
C ASP A 51 -1.71 -5.14 -14.66
N ALA A 52 -2.54 -4.33 -14.00
CA ALA A 52 -2.87 -3.01 -14.51
C ALA A 52 -1.71 -2.03 -14.25
N GLU A 53 -1.44 -1.16 -15.21
CA GLU A 53 -0.39 -0.15 -15.13
C GLU A 53 -0.97 1.17 -14.60
N ILE A 54 -0.39 1.73 -13.54
CA ILE A 54 -0.70 3.09 -13.08
C ILE A 54 -0.08 4.09 -14.06
N ILE A 55 -0.94 4.81 -14.77
CA ILE A 55 -0.54 5.81 -15.78
C ILE A 55 -0.69 7.25 -15.30
N CYS A 56 -1.46 7.49 -14.24
CA CYS A 56 -1.64 8.83 -13.68
C CYS A 56 -1.98 8.77 -12.19
N ILE A 57 -1.41 9.71 -11.43
CA ILE A 57 -1.80 10.04 -10.07
C ILE A 57 -2.05 11.55 -10.02
N ASP A 58 -3.28 11.95 -9.70
CA ASP A 58 -3.72 13.34 -9.61
C ASP A 58 -4.29 13.60 -8.21
N ALA A 59 -3.58 14.40 -7.43
CA ALA A 59 -3.97 14.75 -6.07
C ALA A 59 -4.48 16.19 -6.02
N ALA A 60 -5.65 16.39 -5.42
CA ALA A 60 -6.16 17.72 -5.11
C ALA A 60 -6.44 17.86 -3.62
N THR A 61 -6.12 19.04 -3.08
CA THR A 61 -6.28 19.35 -1.66
C THR A 61 -7.66 19.91 -1.33
N THR A 62 -8.34 20.50 -2.31
CA THR A 62 -9.68 21.10 -2.15
C THR A 62 -10.54 20.83 -3.39
N PRO A 63 -11.53 19.91 -3.33
CA PRO A 63 -11.77 18.96 -2.24
C PRO A 63 -10.61 17.97 -2.11
N ALA A 64 -10.42 17.41 -0.91
CA ALA A 64 -9.38 16.40 -0.66
C ALA A 64 -9.71 15.11 -1.43
N ARG A 65 -9.08 14.92 -2.59
CA ARG A 65 -9.26 13.77 -3.48
C ARG A 65 -7.93 13.25 -3.99
N LEU A 66 -7.87 11.96 -4.21
CA LEU A 66 -6.83 11.32 -4.99
C LEU A 66 -7.48 10.60 -6.16
N LYS A 67 -7.00 10.85 -7.37
CA LYS A 67 -7.38 10.10 -8.56
C LYS A 67 -6.18 9.28 -9.01
N VAL A 68 -6.39 7.99 -9.19
CA VAL A 68 -5.43 7.07 -9.78
C VAL A 68 -6.04 6.54 -11.07
N VAL A 69 -5.35 6.73 -12.20
CA VAL A 69 -5.79 6.17 -13.48
C VAL A 69 -4.89 4.98 -13.80
N VAL A 70 -5.52 3.86 -14.12
CA VAL A 70 -4.83 2.64 -14.51
C VAL A 70 -5.26 2.19 -15.89
N LYS A 71 -4.36 1.49 -16.58
CA LYS A 71 -4.64 0.82 -17.85
C LYS A 71 -4.51 -0.68 -17.65
N THR A 72 -5.57 -1.43 -17.90
CA THR A 72 -5.57 -2.89 -17.78
C THR A 72 -4.87 -3.56 -18.96
N THR A 73 -4.54 -4.85 -18.83
CA THR A 73 -4.01 -5.69 -19.90
C THR A 73 -4.94 -5.81 -21.11
N GLU A 74 -6.24 -5.57 -20.92
CA GLU A 74 -7.26 -5.52 -21.98
C GLU A 74 -7.35 -4.14 -22.67
N ASN A 75 -6.41 -3.23 -22.41
CA ASN A 75 -6.42 -1.83 -22.86
C ASN A 75 -7.64 -1.02 -22.36
N ILE A 76 -8.28 -1.44 -21.27
CA ILE A 76 -9.35 -0.67 -20.64
C ILE A 76 -8.72 0.32 -19.67
N THR A 77 -9.11 1.59 -19.77
CA THR A 77 -8.71 2.61 -18.79
C THR A 77 -9.73 2.65 -17.66
N LEU A 78 -9.25 2.50 -16.42
CA LEU A 78 -10.06 2.62 -15.21
C LEU A 78 -9.61 3.84 -14.42
N GLU A 79 -10.57 4.55 -13.86
CA GLU A 79 -10.34 5.62 -12.89
C GLU A 79 -10.71 5.11 -11.49
N LEU A 80 -9.78 5.25 -10.56
CA LEU A 80 -9.98 5.03 -9.14
C LEU A 80 -10.00 6.41 -8.47
N LEU A 81 -11.18 6.82 -8.00
CA LEU A 81 -11.36 8.09 -7.30
C LEU A 81 -11.54 7.84 -5.82
N PHE A 82 -10.67 8.42 -5.00
CA PHE A 82 -10.69 8.36 -3.55
C PHE A 82 -11.14 9.72 -2.99
N GLU A 83 -12.24 9.72 -2.23
CA GLU A 83 -12.87 10.92 -1.71
C GLU A 83 -12.56 11.14 -0.22
N GLN A 84 -12.44 12.41 0.16
CA GLN A 84 -12.03 12.81 1.51
C GLN A 84 -10.74 12.10 1.91
N CYS A 85 -9.79 12.08 0.97
CA CYS A 85 -8.49 11.43 1.11
C CYS A 85 -7.67 12.19 2.14
N SER A 86 -7.47 11.59 3.31
CA SER A 86 -6.77 12.22 4.43
C SER A 86 -5.25 12.03 4.35
N HIS A 87 -4.82 10.87 3.88
CA HIS A 87 -3.41 10.50 3.75
C HIS A 87 -3.24 9.62 2.52
N TYR A 88 -2.17 9.82 1.77
CA TYR A 88 -1.71 8.91 0.74
C TYR A 88 -0.20 8.95 0.68
N ARG A 89 0.42 7.84 0.28
CA ARG A 89 1.86 7.75 0.04
C ARG A 89 2.09 6.93 -1.22
N VAL A 90 2.86 7.50 -2.14
CA VAL A 90 3.37 6.84 -3.34
C VAL A 90 4.89 6.76 -3.20
N THR A 91 5.50 5.60 -3.46
CA THR A 91 6.95 5.45 -3.66
C THR A 91 7.22 4.84 -5.02
N ASP A 92 8.42 5.03 -5.54
CA ASP A 92 8.91 4.34 -6.75
C ASP A 92 8.02 4.49 -7.99
N PHE A 93 7.43 5.67 -8.19
CA PHE A 93 6.70 6.00 -9.40
C PHE A 93 7.68 6.18 -10.58
N THR A 94 7.75 5.17 -11.44
CA THR A 94 8.69 5.10 -12.57
C THR A 94 7.93 5.02 -13.91
N PRO A 95 8.58 4.86 -15.06
CA PRO A 95 7.86 4.67 -16.34
C PRO A 95 6.96 3.42 -16.40
N HIS A 96 7.18 2.42 -15.53
CA HIS A 96 6.38 1.19 -15.48
C HIS A 96 5.92 0.93 -14.05
N ASN A 97 4.61 1.02 -13.81
CA ASN A 97 4.02 0.90 -12.48
C ASN A 97 2.93 -0.18 -12.51
N ILE A 98 3.32 -1.44 -12.43
CA ILE A 98 2.41 -2.58 -12.55
C ILE A 98 1.93 -2.99 -11.15
N ILE A 99 0.61 -3.09 -11.00
CA ILE A 99 -0.03 -3.53 -9.78
C ILE A 99 -0.01 -5.07 -9.72
N SER A 100 0.53 -5.62 -8.63
CA SER A 100 0.40 -7.03 -8.26
C SER A 100 -1.03 -7.29 -7.79
N ARG A 101 -1.47 -6.57 -6.76
CA ARG A 101 -2.81 -6.71 -6.17
C ARG A 101 -3.26 -5.44 -5.47
N ALA A 102 -4.58 -5.29 -5.35
CA ALA A 102 -5.19 -4.28 -4.50
C ALA A 102 -5.76 -4.93 -3.24
N ILE A 103 -5.32 -4.43 -2.08
CA ILE A 103 -5.76 -4.89 -0.76
C ILE A 103 -6.62 -3.79 -0.14
N ILE A 104 -7.78 -4.16 0.38
CA ILE A 104 -8.64 -3.28 1.16
C ILE A 104 -8.68 -3.78 2.57
N PHE A 105 -8.34 -2.89 3.50
CA PHE A 105 -8.41 -3.16 4.91
C PHE A 105 -9.80 -2.72 5.40
N ASP A 106 -10.69 -3.68 5.57
CA ASP A 106 -12.08 -3.49 6.00
C ASP A 106 -12.34 -3.97 7.43
N GLY A 107 -11.27 -4.33 8.15
CA GLY A 107 -11.32 -4.85 9.52
C GLY A 107 -11.77 -6.31 9.68
N ASN A 108 -12.26 -6.94 8.61
CA ASN A 108 -12.72 -8.34 8.65
C ASN A 108 -11.69 -9.32 8.10
N SER A 109 -10.89 -8.88 7.14
CA SER A 109 -9.99 -9.74 6.35
C SER A 109 -8.51 -9.59 6.71
N VAL A 110 -8.16 -8.58 7.51
CA VAL A 110 -6.77 -8.20 7.79
C VAL A 110 -6.55 -7.99 9.28
N SER A 111 -5.40 -8.45 9.80
CA SER A 111 -5.03 -8.28 11.21
C SER A 111 -4.85 -6.80 11.57
N GLU A 112 -5.20 -6.45 12.81
CA GLU A 112 -4.97 -5.09 13.34
C GLU A 112 -3.50 -4.68 13.25
N GLN A 113 -2.59 -5.64 13.45
CA GLN A 113 -1.16 -5.40 13.32
C GLN A 113 -0.78 -4.95 11.91
N ALA A 114 -1.28 -5.64 10.88
CA ALA A 114 -1.03 -5.25 9.49
C ALA A 114 -1.62 -3.86 9.17
N ILE A 115 -2.84 -3.57 9.64
CA ILE A 115 -3.43 -2.22 9.53
C ILE A 115 -2.49 -1.15 10.11
N ARG A 116 -1.97 -1.39 11.31
CA ARG A 116 -1.08 -0.45 12.01
C ARG A 116 0.25 -0.29 11.30
N GLU A 117 0.83 -1.36 10.78
CA GLU A 117 2.08 -1.31 10.03
C GLU A 117 1.92 -0.54 8.72
N THR A 118 0.84 -0.80 7.98
CA THR A 118 0.51 -0.07 6.75
C THR A 118 0.22 1.40 7.04
N MET A 119 -0.52 1.73 8.12
CA MET A 119 -0.73 3.11 8.54
C MET A 119 0.58 3.81 8.91
N LYS A 120 1.45 3.16 9.68
CA LYS A 120 2.76 3.73 10.05
C LYS A 120 3.60 4.04 8.82
N TRP A 121 3.59 3.16 7.82
CA TRP A 121 4.28 3.39 6.56
C TRP A 121 3.67 4.52 5.75
N LEU A 122 2.34 4.52 5.61
CA LEU A 122 1.59 5.56 4.93
C LEU A 122 1.92 6.95 5.49
N THR A 123 2.14 7.05 6.80
CA THR A 123 2.45 8.30 7.47
C THR A 123 3.91 8.47 7.85
N SER A 124 4.82 7.71 7.25
CA SER A 124 6.27 7.89 7.39
C SER A 124 6.84 8.69 6.21
N LEU A 125 7.99 9.33 6.43
CA LEU A 125 8.81 9.87 5.34
C LEU A 125 9.88 8.84 4.97
N SER A 126 10.57 9.03 3.85
CA SER A 126 11.64 8.12 3.40
C SER A 126 12.70 7.88 4.48
N ASP A 127 13.00 8.92 5.26
CA ASP A 127 14.12 8.95 6.18
C ASP A 127 13.65 9.08 7.64
N ALA A 128 12.35 8.96 7.90
CA ALA A 128 11.76 9.20 9.21
C ALA A 128 10.63 8.23 9.54
N ALA A 129 10.48 7.99 10.84
CA ALA A 129 9.33 7.28 11.40
C ALA A 129 8.02 8.03 11.10
N SER A 130 6.91 7.36 11.39
CA SER A 130 5.58 7.93 11.26
C SER A 130 5.47 9.30 11.96
N PHE A 131 4.92 10.31 11.28
CA PHE A 131 4.60 11.60 11.90
C PHE A 131 3.33 11.56 12.76
N LEU A 132 2.54 10.47 12.68
CA LEU A 132 1.43 10.24 13.60
C LEU A 132 1.91 9.70 14.95
N THR A 133 1.29 10.20 16.02
CA THR A 133 1.44 9.64 17.38
C THR A 133 0.73 8.29 17.49
N ASN A 134 1.14 7.45 18.45
CA ASN A 134 0.47 6.17 18.71
C ASN A 134 -1.03 6.36 19.00
N SER A 135 -1.38 7.39 19.78
CA SER A 135 -2.78 7.72 20.06
C SER A 135 -3.59 8.04 18.80
N LYS A 136 -2.99 8.75 17.82
CA LYS A 136 -3.69 9.03 16.56
C LYS A 136 -3.79 7.79 15.67
N LEU A 137 -2.77 6.91 15.67
CA LEU A 137 -2.83 5.62 15.01
C LEU A 137 -3.95 4.74 15.61
N ASP A 138 -4.12 4.73 16.93
CA ASP A 138 -5.20 4.00 17.61
C ASP A 138 -6.58 4.51 17.17
N GLU A 139 -6.76 5.83 17.12
CA GLU A 139 -8.02 6.47 16.69
C GLU A 139 -8.36 6.10 15.24
N LEU A 140 -7.38 6.19 14.33
CA LEU A 140 -7.59 5.86 12.92
C LEU A 140 -7.84 4.37 12.72
N THR A 141 -7.13 3.50 13.46
CA THR A 141 -7.34 2.05 13.43
C THR A 141 -8.77 1.72 13.88
N ALA A 142 -9.22 2.29 15.00
CA ALA A 142 -10.59 2.11 15.47
C ALA A 142 -11.63 2.64 14.45
N SER A 143 -11.36 3.79 13.82
CA SER A 143 -12.23 4.36 12.78
C SER A 143 -12.35 3.43 11.56
N LEU A 144 -11.25 2.81 11.15
CA LEU A 144 -11.20 1.83 10.06
C LEU A 144 -11.98 0.56 10.42
N LEU A 145 -11.75 0.00 11.62
CA LEU A 145 -12.46 -1.19 12.10
C LEU A 145 -13.97 -0.96 12.23
N ASN A 146 -14.39 0.27 12.48
CA ASN A 146 -15.80 0.68 12.50
C ASN A 146 -16.37 1.00 11.11
N GLY A 147 -15.57 0.91 10.03
CA GLY A 147 -15.99 1.18 8.66
C GLY A 147 -16.17 2.66 8.31
N ASN A 148 -15.73 3.58 9.17
CA ASN A 148 -15.87 5.03 8.96
C ASN A 148 -14.84 5.59 7.96
N ILE A 149 -13.73 4.89 7.79
CA ILE A 149 -12.67 5.17 6.82
C ILE A 149 -12.21 3.86 6.18
N LYS A 150 -11.57 3.96 5.03
CA LYS A 150 -11.03 2.85 4.26
C LYS A 150 -9.54 3.05 4.05
N LEU A 151 -8.77 1.99 4.25
CA LEU A 151 -7.36 1.94 3.85
C LEU A 151 -7.26 1.00 2.64
N ILE A 152 -6.67 1.51 1.58
CA ILE A 152 -6.42 0.78 0.34
C ILE A 152 -4.91 0.75 0.13
N TYR A 153 -4.39 -0.41 -0.25
CA TYR A 153 -2.99 -0.61 -0.59
C TYR A 153 -2.91 -1.26 -1.96
N LEU A 154 -2.17 -0.64 -2.88
CA LEU A 154 -1.80 -1.19 -4.17
C LEU A 154 -0.37 -1.71 -4.04
N GLU A 155 -0.26 -3.03 -3.98
CA GLU A 155 1.03 -3.71 -3.96
C GLU A 155 1.60 -3.70 -5.39
N PRO A 156 2.85 -3.24 -5.59
CA PRO A 156 3.48 -3.31 -6.90
C PRO A 156 3.98 -4.72 -7.19
N SER A 157 3.87 -5.13 -8.46
CA SER A 157 4.80 -6.12 -9.02
C SER A 157 6.01 -5.42 -9.64
N GLN A 158 5.86 -4.17 -10.08
CA GLN A 158 6.92 -3.30 -10.56
C GLN A 158 6.56 -1.83 -10.34
N GLY A 159 7.52 -1.01 -9.91
CA GLY A 159 7.33 0.44 -9.79
C GLY A 159 6.48 0.84 -8.58
N ALA A 160 5.44 1.63 -8.82
CA ALA A 160 4.79 2.38 -7.74
C ALA A 160 4.10 1.55 -6.66
N GLU A 161 4.53 1.72 -5.41
CA GLU A 161 3.80 1.26 -4.22
C GLU A 161 2.90 2.38 -3.69
N LEU A 162 1.62 2.08 -3.40
CA LEU A 162 0.65 3.10 -3.00
C LEU A 162 -0.22 2.66 -1.83
N ALA A 163 -0.28 3.45 -0.76
CA ALA A 163 -1.29 3.34 0.29
C ALA A 163 -2.13 4.61 0.37
N ILE A 164 -3.43 4.45 0.66
CA ILE A 164 -4.42 5.53 0.62
C ILE A 164 -5.39 5.35 1.78
N LEU A 165 -5.62 6.42 2.56
CA LEU A 165 -6.62 6.48 3.61
C LEU A 165 -7.70 7.52 3.26
N CYS A 166 -8.90 7.05 2.93
CA CYS A 166 -10.03 7.86 2.47
C CYS A 166 -11.32 7.51 3.22
N LYS A 167 -12.39 8.28 3.02
CA LYS A 167 -13.72 7.87 3.50
C LYS A 167 -14.41 6.93 2.53
N ASP A 168 -14.29 7.25 1.24
CA ASP A 168 -14.93 6.46 0.19
C ASP A 168 -14.06 6.38 -1.05
N PHE A 169 -14.34 5.40 -1.91
CA PHE A 169 -13.72 5.30 -3.21
C PHE A 169 -14.64 4.62 -4.23
N GLN A 170 -14.42 4.95 -5.50
CA GLN A 170 -15.13 4.34 -6.63
C GLN A 170 -14.16 3.97 -7.74
N ILE A 171 -14.55 2.96 -8.51
CA ILE A 171 -13.82 2.51 -9.71
C ILE A 171 -14.78 2.65 -10.89
N SER A 172 -14.38 3.41 -11.90
CA SER A 172 -15.18 3.66 -13.10
C SER A 172 -14.37 3.43 -14.37
N HIS A 173 -15.06 3.16 -15.47
CA HIS A 173 -14.43 3.11 -16.78
C HIS A 173 -14.23 4.54 -17.29
N LEU A 174 -13.01 4.86 -17.73
CA LEU A 174 -12.75 6.11 -18.41
C LEU A 174 -13.04 5.92 -19.90
N SER A 175 -14.20 6.40 -20.34
CA SER A 175 -14.52 6.45 -21.77
C SER A 175 -13.54 7.39 -22.46
N SER A 176 -12.87 6.93 -23.51
CA SER A 176 -12.09 7.82 -24.38
C SER A 176 -13.06 8.81 -25.02
N ALA A 177 -12.86 10.10 -24.75
CA ALA A 177 -13.57 11.20 -25.40
C ALA A 177 -13.14 11.35 -26.86
#